data_AF-A0A2A9MQH5-F1
#
_entry.id   AF-A0A2A9MQH5-F1
#
_cell.length_a   1.000
_cell.length_b   1.000
_cell.length_c   1.000
_cell.angle_alpha   90.00
_cell.angle_beta   90.00
_cell.angle_gamma   90.00
#
_symmetry.space_group_name_H-M   'P 1'
#
loop_
_entity.id
_entity.type
_entity.pdbx_description
1 polymer ?
#
loop_
_entity_poly.entity_id
_entity_poly.type
_entity_poly.pdbx_seq_one_letter_code
_entity_poly.pdbx_strand_id
1 'polypeptide(L)'
;MDVDVPQTVKDYRRICHPEVGRTTCSVAGPPNVSSGFSFGAATRHDFASAENCLKGFYSVAEQLPDVDLGKPVALRTLARGIRSEDDPADAVSGHTAAFQRFLSNPARRAQEDRRLGVPSCRTDIAAPKKRRIDDRVNYNDEPSVGQLLAPGPFEELGVLDEAFLIRRTRDDLLSLVQKSVSATYADKRVLEQAVDTALKRTAEEQSTSAMNEKEASASLMDVLDVFVEILGEQVARETCS
;
A
#
# COMPACT_ATOMS: atom_id res chain seq x y z
N MET A 1 -67.35 -59.23 -72.36
CA MET A 1 -67.14 -60.63 -71.97
C MET A 1 -65.90 -60.65 -71.09
N ASP A 2 -66.05 -60.33 -69.81
CA ASP A 2 -64.93 -60.44 -68.88
C ASP A 2 -64.76 -61.91 -68.52
N VAL A 3 -63.62 -62.47 -68.89
CA VAL A 3 -63.28 -63.86 -68.59
C VAL A 3 -62.94 -63.94 -67.11
N ASP A 4 -63.69 -64.75 -66.34
CA ASP A 4 -63.44 -64.98 -64.92
C ASP A 4 -62.14 -65.74 -64.70
N VAL A 5 -61.04 -64.99 -64.59
CA VAL A 5 -59.71 -65.51 -64.26
C VAL A 5 -59.54 -65.53 -62.73
N PRO A 6 -58.96 -66.60 -62.14
CA PRO A 6 -58.70 -66.69 -60.71
C PRO A 6 -57.78 -65.56 -60.22
N GLN A 7 -58.04 -65.08 -58.99
CA GLN A 7 -57.35 -63.93 -58.39
C GLN A 7 -55.83 -64.09 -58.35
N THR A 8 -55.34 -65.31 -58.07
CA THR A 8 -53.92 -65.65 -58.06
C THR A 8 -53.23 -65.38 -59.40
N VAL A 9 -53.90 -65.68 -60.51
CA VAL A 9 -53.39 -65.44 -61.87
C VAL A 9 -53.44 -63.94 -62.20
N LYS A 10 -54.45 -63.22 -61.72
CA LYS A 10 -54.53 -61.75 -61.84
C LYS A 10 -53.38 -61.06 -61.10
N ASP A 11 -53.09 -61.48 -59.87
CA ASP A 11 -52.01 -60.93 -59.05
C ASP A 11 -50.63 -61.27 -59.64
N TYR A 12 -50.43 -62.51 -60.12
CA TYR A 12 -49.20 -62.90 -60.83
C TYR A 12 -48.99 -62.06 -62.10
N ARG A 13 -50.05 -61.86 -62.90
CA ARG A 13 -49.98 -61.04 -64.10
C ARG A 13 -49.61 -59.59 -63.79
N ARG A 14 -50.14 -59.03 -62.69
CA ARG A 14 -49.82 -57.67 -62.23
C ARG A 14 -48.36 -57.49 -61.82
N ILE A 15 -47.73 -58.52 -61.25
CA ILE A 15 -46.33 -58.49 -60.84
C ILE A 15 -45.41 -58.72 -62.05
N CYS A 16 -45.72 -59.68 -62.92
CA CYS A 16 -44.86 -60.08 -64.04
C CYS A 16 -44.98 -59.17 -65.27
N HIS A 17 -46.12 -58.51 -65.46
CA HIS A 17 -46.38 -57.64 -66.62
C HIS A 17 -46.76 -56.23 -66.14
N PRO A 18 -45.77 -55.39 -65.82
CA PRO A 18 -46.03 -54.01 -65.40
C PRO A 18 -46.65 -53.20 -66.53
N GLU A 19 -47.57 -52.31 -66.17
CA GLU A 19 -48.15 -51.35 -67.10
C GLU A 19 -47.10 -50.30 -67.51
N VAL A 20 -47.14 -49.89 -68.77
CA VAL A 20 -46.22 -48.87 -69.30
C VAL A 20 -46.41 -47.56 -68.53
N GLY A 21 -45.33 -46.98 -68.01
CA GLY A 21 -45.33 -45.73 -67.24
C GLY A 21 -45.52 -45.90 -65.73
N ARG A 22 -45.68 -47.14 -65.22
CA ARG A 22 -45.66 -47.45 -63.78
C ARG A 22 -44.43 -48.24 -63.41
N THR A 23 -43.90 -48.01 -62.21
CA THR A 23 -42.83 -48.83 -61.65
C THR A 23 -43.35 -50.21 -61.30
N THR A 24 -42.52 -51.24 -61.45
CA THR A 24 -42.84 -52.63 -61.11
C THR A 24 -43.35 -52.73 -59.68
N CYS A 25 -44.52 -53.36 -59.49
CA CYS A 25 -45.05 -53.59 -58.14
C CYS A 25 -44.13 -54.57 -57.38
N SER A 26 -43.61 -54.13 -56.24
CA SER A 26 -42.90 -55.03 -55.33
C SER A 26 -43.87 -56.01 -54.68
N VAL A 27 -43.41 -57.22 -54.40
CA VAL A 27 -44.15 -58.27 -53.68
C VAL A 27 -44.49 -57.83 -52.24
N ALA A 28 -43.74 -56.87 -51.69
CA ALA A 28 -43.86 -56.43 -50.29
C ALA A 28 -45.10 -55.55 -49.99
N GLY A 29 -45.93 -55.21 -50.98
CA GLY A 29 -47.08 -54.32 -50.80
C GLY A 29 -46.70 -52.86 -50.51
N PRO A 30 -47.67 -51.94 -50.42
CA PRO A 30 -47.40 -50.57 -50.04
C PRO A 30 -46.98 -50.51 -48.57
N PRO A 31 -45.90 -49.78 -48.22
CA PRO A 31 -45.51 -49.59 -46.84
C PRO A 31 -46.63 -48.90 -46.05
N ASN A 32 -46.80 -49.27 -44.77
CA ASN A 32 -47.76 -48.65 -43.86
C ASN A 32 -47.27 -47.27 -43.41
N VAL A 33 -47.29 -46.31 -44.32
CA VAL A 33 -46.91 -44.91 -44.06
C VAL A 33 -48.01 -43.99 -44.57
N SER A 34 -48.13 -42.80 -43.96
CA SER A 34 -49.11 -41.81 -44.39
C SER A 34 -48.81 -41.32 -45.81
N SER A 35 -49.82 -40.84 -46.53
CA SER A 35 -49.66 -40.32 -47.89
C SER A 35 -48.73 -39.10 -47.98
N GLY A 36 -48.48 -38.41 -46.86
CA GLY A 36 -47.53 -37.31 -46.73
C GLY A 36 -46.14 -37.73 -46.24
N PHE A 37 -45.88 -39.02 -46.03
CA PHE A 37 -44.59 -39.50 -45.57
C PHE A 37 -43.55 -39.41 -46.68
N SER A 38 -42.43 -38.76 -46.38
CA SER A 38 -41.28 -38.69 -47.27
C SER A 38 -40.27 -39.78 -46.91
N PHE A 39 -39.94 -40.64 -47.87
CA PHE A 39 -38.91 -41.66 -47.67
C PHE A 39 -37.51 -41.03 -47.68
N GLY A 40 -36.65 -41.46 -46.77
CA GLY A 40 -35.28 -40.97 -46.63
C GLY A 40 -34.88 -40.80 -45.17
N ALA A 41 -33.59 -40.66 -44.90
CA ALA A 41 -33.09 -40.28 -43.58
C ALA A 41 -33.08 -38.75 -43.47
N ALA A 42 -33.83 -38.19 -42.52
CA ALA A 42 -33.77 -36.75 -42.26
C ALA A 42 -32.37 -36.36 -41.75
N THR A 43 -31.81 -35.29 -42.29
CA THR A 43 -30.64 -34.64 -41.70
C THR A 43 -31.03 -34.14 -40.32
N ARG A 44 -30.42 -34.70 -39.26
CA ARG A 44 -30.63 -34.23 -37.90
C ARG A 44 -30.11 -32.80 -37.79
N HIS A 45 -30.91 -31.91 -37.22
CA HIS A 45 -30.38 -30.67 -36.68
C HIS A 45 -29.59 -31.01 -35.42
N ASP A 46 -28.33 -30.62 -35.39
CA ASP A 46 -27.51 -30.74 -34.18
C ASP A 46 -28.11 -29.89 -33.07
N PHE A 47 -27.99 -30.36 -31.83
CA PHE A 47 -28.51 -29.67 -30.65
C PHE A 47 -27.77 -28.36 -30.36
N ALA A 48 -26.59 -28.16 -30.95
CA ALA A 48 -25.80 -26.96 -30.81
C ALA A 48 -25.86 -26.15 -32.11
N SER A 49 -26.62 -25.05 -32.09
CA SER A 49 -26.52 -24.02 -33.12
C SER A 49 -25.13 -23.37 -33.07
N ALA A 50 -24.64 -22.87 -34.20
CA ALA A 50 -23.39 -22.11 -34.28
C ALA A 50 -23.39 -20.91 -33.31
N GLU A 51 -24.55 -20.32 -33.05
CA GLU A 51 -24.72 -19.25 -32.06
C GLU A 51 -24.33 -19.69 -30.64
N ASN A 52 -24.73 -20.91 -30.23
CA ASN A 52 -24.41 -21.47 -28.92
C ASN A 52 -22.91 -21.79 -28.81
N CYS A 53 -22.28 -22.21 -29.91
CA CYS A 53 -20.84 -22.44 -29.96
C CYS A 53 -20.03 -21.15 -29.85
N LEU A 54 -20.51 -20.05 -30.44
CA LEU A 54 -19.85 -18.74 -30.38
C LEU A 54 -19.99 -18.08 -29.01
N LYS A 55 -21.17 -18.18 -28.39
CA LYS A 55 -21.46 -17.56 -27.09
C LYS A 55 -20.96 -18.39 -25.91
N GLY A 56 -20.89 -19.72 -26.06
CA GLY A 56 -20.55 -20.64 -24.99
C GLY A 56 -21.57 -20.63 -23.84
N PHE A 57 -21.33 -21.47 -22.85
CA PHE A 57 -22.10 -21.50 -21.60
C PHE A 57 -21.21 -21.12 -20.43
N TYR A 58 -20.53 -19.98 -20.56
CA TYR A 58 -19.64 -19.48 -19.52
C TYR A 58 -20.43 -19.04 -18.29
N SER A 59 -19.91 -19.41 -17.12
CA SER A 59 -20.42 -18.91 -15.85
C SER A 59 -20.07 -17.43 -15.68
N VAL A 60 -20.80 -16.72 -14.81
CA VAL A 60 -20.51 -15.32 -14.50
C VAL A 60 -19.06 -15.13 -14.03
N ALA A 61 -18.50 -16.10 -13.29
CA ALA A 61 -17.12 -16.04 -12.82
C ALA A 61 -16.08 -16.11 -13.95
N GLU A 62 -16.35 -16.88 -15.01
CA GLU A 62 -15.47 -16.99 -16.20
C GLU A 62 -15.62 -15.79 -17.15
N GLN A 63 -16.78 -15.14 -17.12
CA GLN A 63 -17.01 -13.89 -17.87
C GLN A 63 -16.36 -12.68 -17.20
N LEU A 64 -15.97 -12.78 -15.93
CA LEU A 64 -15.28 -11.69 -15.24
C LEU A 64 -13.86 -11.51 -15.79
N PRO A 65 -13.38 -10.26 -15.83
CA PRO A 65 -12.00 -9.98 -16.16
C PRO A 65 -11.05 -10.65 -15.17
N ASP A 66 -9.88 -11.06 -15.66
CA ASP A 66 -8.81 -11.61 -14.83
C ASP A 66 -8.47 -10.71 -13.63
N VAL A 67 -8.27 -11.32 -12.47
CA VAL A 67 -8.07 -10.64 -11.17
C VAL A 67 -6.79 -9.78 -11.12
N ASP A 68 -5.86 -10.03 -12.04
CA ASP A 68 -4.57 -9.37 -12.16
C ASP A 68 -4.50 -8.34 -13.29
N LEU A 69 -5.62 -8.04 -13.97
CA LEU A 69 -5.68 -6.90 -14.88
C LEU A 69 -5.27 -5.61 -14.17
N GLY A 70 -4.23 -4.95 -14.70
CA GLY A 70 -3.65 -3.73 -14.12
C GLY A 70 -2.67 -3.96 -12.97
N LYS A 71 -2.34 -5.21 -12.61
CA LYS A 71 -1.33 -5.52 -11.58
C LYS A 71 -0.06 -6.05 -12.24
N PRO A 72 1.13 -5.67 -11.75
CA PRO A 72 2.38 -6.16 -12.31
C PRO A 72 2.53 -7.68 -12.09
N VAL A 73 2.77 -8.42 -13.18
CA VAL A 73 2.94 -9.89 -13.21
C VAL A 73 4.07 -10.38 -12.26
N ALA A 74 5.04 -9.51 -11.97
CA ALA A 74 6.18 -9.79 -11.07
C ALA A 74 5.77 -10.17 -9.63
N LEU A 75 4.53 -9.87 -9.23
CA LEU A 75 3.97 -10.28 -7.94
C LEU A 75 3.81 -11.82 -7.85
N ARG A 76 3.67 -12.52 -8.99
CA ARG A 76 3.65 -14.00 -9.04
C ARG A 76 5.03 -14.62 -8.83
N THR A 77 6.10 -14.00 -9.31
CA THR A 77 7.45 -14.58 -9.29
C THR A 77 8.24 -14.23 -8.03
N LEU A 78 8.02 -13.07 -7.41
CA LEU A 78 8.67 -12.73 -6.13
C LEU A 78 8.13 -13.58 -4.96
N ALA A 79 6.89 -14.04 -5.03
CA ALA A 79 6.35 -15.07 -4.12
C ALA A 79 7.01 -16.46 -4.29
N ARG A 80 7.76 -16.67 -5.38
CA ARG A 80 8.44 -17.94 -5.70
C ARG A 80 9.85 -18.03 -5.10
N GLY A 81 10.45 -16.90 -4.70
CA GLY A 81 11.83 -16.82 -4.19
C GLY A 81 11.99 -17.06 -2.68
N ILE A 82 10.89 -17.31 -1.96
CA ILE A 82 10.91 -17.70 -0.54
C ILE A 82 10.38 -19.13 -0.47
N ARG A 83 11.19 -20.11 -0.88
CA ARG A 83 10.92 -21.53 -0.61
C ARG A 83 12.03 -22.03 0.29
N SER A 84 11.65 -22.45 1.49
CA SER A 84 12.30 -23.56 2.17
C SER A 84 12.17 -24.77 1.26
N GLU A 85 13.28 -25.45 0.99
CA GLU A 85 13.25 -26.81 0.48
C GLU A 85 12.59 -27.72 1.53
N ASP A 86 11.98 -28.81 1.09
CA ASP A 86 11.11 -29.74 1.84
C ASP A 86 9.62 -29.38 1.78
N ASP A 87 8.92 -29.85 0.74
CA ASP A 87 7.64 -30.60 0.86
C ASP A 87 7.06 -30.99 -0.52
N PRO A 88 6.60 -32.25 -0.72
CA PRO A 88 6.05 -32.71 -1.98
C PRO A 88 4.54 -32.46 -2.11
N ALA A 89 4.16 -31.99 -3.31
CA ALA A 89 2.89 -32.25 -3.99
C ALA A 89 1.58 -32.19 -3.17
N ASP A 90 1.16 -31.00 -2.70
CA ASP A 90 -0.26 -30.59 -2.57
C ASP A 90 -0.39 -29.18 -1.95
N ALA A 91 -0.10 -28.11 -2.70
CA ALA A 91 -0.24 -26.73 -2.17
C ALA A 91 -0.40 -25.64 -3.24
N VAL A 92 -1.52 -25.62 -3.97
CA VAL A 92 -1.89 -24.46 -4.82
C VAL A 92 -2.55 -23.33 -4.00
N SER A 93 -2.91 -23.57 -2.74
CA SER A 93 -3.66 -22.64 -1.87
C SER A 93 -2.78 -21.85 -0.87
N GLY A 94 -1.54 -22.28 -0.59
CA GLY A 94 -0.71 -21.67 0.46
C GLY A 94 0.02 -20.37 0.07
N HIS A 95 0.16 -20.09 -1.22
CA HIS A 95 1.04 -19.02 -1.71
C HIS A 95 0.42 -17.62 -1.68
N THR A 96 -0.91 -17.50 -1.69
CA THR A 96 -1.64 -16.24 -1.47
C THR A 96 -1.60 -15.80 0.00
N ALA A 97 -1.47 -16.73 0.94
CA ALA A 97 -1.53 -16.44 2.37
C ALA A 97 -0.29 -15.68 2.90
N ALA A 98 0.90 -15.95 2.37
CA ALA A 98 2.13 -15.24 2.78
C ALA A 98 2.15 -13.80 2.28
N PHE A 99 1.72 -13.56 1.04
CA PHE A 99 1.61 -12.22 0.47
C PHE A 99 0.44 -11.44 1.09
N GLN A 100 -0.70 -12.10 1.34
CA GLN A 100 -1.78 -11.51 2.13
C GLN A 100 -1.33 -11.18 3.55
N ARG A 101 -0.51 -12.02 4.21
CA ARG A 101 0.12 -11.71 5.50
C ARG A 101 1.07 -10.51 5.44
N PHE A 102 1.86 -10.38 4.38
CA PHE A 102 2.75 -9.24 4.18
C PHE A 102 1.97 -7.93 3.98
N LEU A 103 0.91 -7.96 3.18
CA LEU A 103 0.01 -6.81 2.98
C LEU A 103 -0.88 -6.52 4.19
N SER A 104 -1.26 -7.55 4.96
CA SER A 104 -2.04 -7.41 6.20
C SER A 104 -1.16 -7.14 7.42
N ASN A 105 0.16 -6.97 7.25
CA ASN A 105 1.05 -6.65 8.35
C ASN A 105 0.68 -5.25 8.89
N PRO A 106 0.21 -5.13 10.14
CA PRO A 106 -0.22 -3.85 10.70
C PRO A 106 0.92 -2.81 10.73
N ALA A 107 2.19 -3.26 10.81
CA ALA A 107 3.35 -2.38 10.74
C ALA A 107 3.49 -1.64 9.39
N ARG A 108 2.92 -2.21 8.31
CA ARG A 108 2.89 -1.59 6.98
C ARG A 108 1.68 -0.66 6.81
N ARG A 109 0.52 -1.03 7.38
CA ARG A 109 -0.69 -0.18 7.39
C ARG A 109 -0.48 1.11 8.19
N ALA A 110 0.28 1.04 9.29
CA ALA A 110 0.69 2.23 10.03
C ALA A 110 1.68 3.14 9.26
N GLN A 111 2.16 2.72 8.09
CA GLN A 111 3.15 3.41 7.26
C GLN A 111 2.64 3.64 5.82
N GLU A 112 1.33 3.70 5.60
CA GLU A 112 0.75 3.93 4.26
C GLU A 112 1.25 5.24 3.61
N ASP A 113 1.52 6.28 4.41
CA ASP A 113 2.08 7.56 3.94
C ASP A 113 3.61 7.66 4.00
N ARG A 114 4.30 6.59 4.44
CA ARG A 114 5.76 6.62 4.54
C ARG A 114 6.36 6.52 3.15
N ARG A 115 7.17 7.51 2.78
CA ARG A 115 7.98 7.45 1.55
C ARG A 115 8.98 6.29 1.64
N LEU A 116 8.93 5.40 0.66
CA LEU A 116 9.88 4.31 0.51
C LEU A 116 11.15 4.84 -0.18
N GLY A 117 12.24 4.93 0.58
CA GLY A 117 13.52 5.44 0.10
C GLY A 117 14.45 5.80 1.26
N VAL A 118 15.69 6.15 0.92
CA VAL A 118 16.66 6.70 1.89
C VAL A 118 16.69 8.22 1.72
N PRO A 119 16.42 9.02 2.76
CA PRO A 119 16.50 10.47 2.66
C PRO A 119 17.94 10.93 2.46
N SER A 120 18.13 12.09 1.83
CA SER A 120 19.46 12.69 1.65
C SER A 120 20.12 13.07 2.98
N CYS A 121 19.33 13.60 3.91
CA CYS A 121 19.73 13.82 5.30
C CYS A 121 19.14 12.70 6.16
N ARG A 122 19.99 11.97 6.88
CA ARG A 122 19.60 10.79 7.66
C ARG A 122 19.10 11.14 9.05
N THR A 123 18.01 11.90 9.10
CA THR A 123 17.28 12.21 10.35
C THR A 123 16.63 10.98 10.98
N ASP A 124 16.51 9.88 10.21
CA ASP A 124 15.95 8.62 10.65
C ASP A 124 16.89 7.80 11.54
N ILE A 125 18.18 8.13 11.57
CA ILE A 125 19.19 7.47 12.40
C ILE A 125 19.89 8.52 13.27
N ALA A 126 20.15 8.16 14.54
CA ALA A 126 20.94 8.99 15.43
C ALA A 126 22.39 9.11 14.94
N ALA A 127 22.93 10.33 14.99
CA ALA A 127 24.32 10.60 14.64
C ALA A 127 25.29 9.71 15.45
N PRO A 128 26.34 9.16 14.81
CA PRO A 128 27.30 8.32 15.51
C PRO A 128 28.11 9.13 16.52
N LYS A 129 28.26 8.61 17.75
CA LYS A 129 29.03 9.27 18.83
C LYS A 129 30.48 9.60 18.45
N LYS A 130 31.08 8.76 17.60
CA LYS A 130 32.40 8.97 17.01
C LYS A 130 32.24 8.80 15.51
N ARG A 131 32.30 9.90 14.78
CA ARG A 131 32.28 9.90 13.31
C ARG A 131 33.57 9.30 12.78
N ARG A 132 33.45 8.52 11.71
CA ARG A 132 34.62 8.07 10.95
C ARG A 132 35.10 9.21 10.05
N ILE A 133 36.39 9.20 9.71
CA ILE A 133 36.96 10.20 8.79
C ILE A 133 36.36 10.07 7.38
N ASP A 134 35.93 8.86 7.00
CA ASP A 134 35.33 8.55 5.70
C ASP A 134 33.79 8.60 5.69
N ASP A 135 33.17 9.10 6.77
CA ASP A 135 31.72 9.27 6.81
C ASP A 135 31.28 10.44 5.92
N ARG A 136 30.35 10.17 5.00
CA ARG A 136 29.85 11.13 4.00
C ARG A 136 28.36 11.44 4.18
N VAL A 137 27.77 10.96 5.27
CA VAL A 137 26.33 11.07 5.52
C VAL A 137 26.08 12.22 6.50
N ASN A 138 25.15 13.10 6.14
CA ASN A 138 24.67 14.16 7.03
C ASN A 138 23.53 13.62 7.91
N TYR A 139 23.63 13.82 9.23
CA TYR A 139 22.67 13.36 10.24
C TYR A 139 21.82 14.49 10.85
N ASN A 140 21.80 15.67 10.21
CA ASN A 140 21.12 16.88 10.65
C ASN A 140 21.68 17.49 11.95
N ASP A 141 23.00 17.40 12.11
CA ASP A 141 23.83 17.92 13.20
C ASP A 141 25.03 18.71 12.65
N GLU A 142 24.95 19.12 11.37
CA GLU A 142 25.95 19.95 10.70
C GLU A 142 25.47 21.41 10.67
N PRO A 143 26.37 22.38 10.85
CA PRO A 143 26.02 23.80 10.83
C PRO A 143 25.53 24.24 9.45
N SER A 144 24.66 25.25 9.44
CA SER A 144 24.19 25.87 8.20
C SER A 144 25.32 26.61 7.49
N VAL A 145 25.19 26.81 6.17
CA VAL A 145 26.15 27.60 5.37
C VAL A 145 26.34 29.01 5.93
N GLY A 146 25.27 29.63 6.44
CA GLY A 146 25.34 30.95 7.05
C GLY A 146 26.24 30.97 8.30
N GLN A 147 26.14 29.94 9.14
CA GLN A 147 26.94 29.78 10.34
C GLN A 147 28.41 29.52 10.01
N LEU A 148 28.69 28.75 8.95
CA LEU A 148 30.06 28.55 8.47
C LEU A 148 30.72 29.83 7.93
N LEU A 149 29.93 30.72 7.32
CA LEU A 149 30.43 32.00 6.79
C LEU A 149 30.59 33.06 7.88
N ALA A 150 29.75 33.02 8.91
CA ALA A 150 29.74 33.94 10.03
C ALA A 150 29.58 33.14 11.34
N PRO A 151 30.69 32.56 11.87
CA PRO A 151 30.63 31.74 13.06
C PRO A 151 30.23 32.58 14.28
N GLY A 152 29.53 31.93 15.22
CA GLY A 152 29.12 32.56 16.46
C GLY A 152 30.33 32.88 17.37
N PRO A 153 30.21 33.86 18.29
CA PRO A 153 31.32 34.24 19.17
C PRO A 153 31.78 33.09 20.09
N PHE A 154 30.90 32.13 20.38
CA PHE A 154 31.21 30.96 21.22
C PHE A 154 31.68 29.74 20.41
N GLU A 155 31.57 29.78 19.09
CA GLU A 155 32.00 28.70 18.20
C GLU A 155 33.53 28.60 18.15
N GLU A 156 34.23 29.72 18.33
CA GLU A 156 35.69 29.77 18.53
C GLU A 156 36.15 29.01 19.79
N LEU A 157 35.28 28.92 20.81
CA LEU A 157 35.51 28.13 22.03
C LEU A 157 35.04 26.68 21.88
N GLY A 158 34.58 26.29 20.69
CA GLY A 158 34.04 24.96 20.40
C GLY A 158 32.64 24.73 20.96
N VAL A 159 31.91 25.79 21.34
CA VAL A 159 30.53 25.70 21.82
C VAL A 159 29.59 26.04 20.67
N LEU A 160 28.91 25.03 20.13
CA LEU A 160 27.92 25.18 19.07
C LEU A 160 26.58 25.70 19.61
N ASP A 161 25.79 26.34 18.75
CA ASP A 161 24.46 26.87 19.10
C ASP A 161 23.50 25.79 19.63
N GLU A 162 23.63 24.57 19.12
CA GLU A 162 22.86 23.41 19.60
C GLU A 162 23.04 23.16 21.10
N ALA A 163 24.23 23.47 21.66
CA ALA A 163 24.50 23.30 23.08
C ALA A 163 23.65 24.24 23.96
N PHE A 164 23.20 25.38 23.43
CA PHE A 164 22.30 26.31 24.11
C PHE A 164 20.85 25.82 24.07
N LEU A 165 20.47 25.10 23.01
CA LEU A 165 19.13 24.52 22.80
C LEU A 165 18.87 23.25 23.60
N ILE A 166 19.91 22.61 24.16
CA ILE A 166 19.76 21.44 25.02
C ILE A 166 18.88 21.82 26.23
N ARG A 167 17.77 21.08 26.38
CA ARG A 167 16.88 21.19 27.54
C ARG A 167 17.56 20.63 28.79
N ARG A 168 17.55 21.42 29.86
CA ARG A 168 18.20 21.10 31.13
C ARG A 168 17.21 21.26 32.28
N THR A 169 17.53 20.59 33.39
CA THR A 169 16.76 20.74 34.64
C THR A 169 17.03 22.11 35.26
N ARG A 170 16.16 22.51 36.18
CA ARG A 170 16.29 23.78 36.91
C ARG A 170 17.65 23.92 37.59
N ASP A 171 18.09 22.87 38.28
CA ASP A 171 19.33 22.90 39.07
C ASP A 171 20.55 23.01 38.17
N ASP A 172 20.55 22.32 37.04
CA ASP A 172 21.62 22.43 36.04
C ASP A 172 21.71 23.85 35.47
N LEU A 173 20.58 24.46 35.11
CA LEU A 173 20.51 25.83 34.59
C LEU A 173 21.01 26.85 35.62
N LEU A 174 20.58 26.72 36.88
CA LEU A 174 21.08 27.58 37.96
C LEU A 174 22.58 27.41 38.18
N SER A 175 23.08 26.18 38.11
CA SER A 175 24.52 25.92 38.24
C SER A 175 25.32 26.58 37.10
N LEU A 176 24.80 26.58 35.87
CA LEU A 176 25.43 27.22 34.71
C LEU A 176 25.44 28.75 34.87
N VAL A 177 24.29 29.31 35.26
CA VAL A 177 24.13 30.73 35.54
C VAL A 177 25.11 31.20 36.62
N GLN A 178 25.20 30.48 37.74
CA GLN A 178 26.09 30.83 38.85
C GLN A 178 27.57 30.74 38.48
N LYS A 179 27.93 29.80 37.60
CA LYS A 179 29.30 29.62 37.11
C LYS A 179 29.68 30.60 35.99
N SER A 180 28.71 31.26 35.36
CA SER A 180 29.00 32.24 34.31
C SER A 180 29.75 33.45 34.88
N VAL A 181 30.94 33.71 34.33
CA VAL A 181 31.99 34.56 34.94
C VAL A 181 31.67 36.06 34.88
N SER A 182 30.69 36.47 34.08
CA SER A 182 30.43 37.87 33.76
C SER A 182 29.08 38.41 34.23
N ALA A 183 28.24 37.62 34.89
CA ALA A 183 27.00 38.13 35.47
C ALA A 183 27.31 38.98 36.70
N THR A 184 27.08 40.28 36.60
CA THR A 184 27.15 41.22 37.71
C THR A 184 26.30 40.72 38.88
N TYR A 185 26.71 40.98 40.13
CA TYR A 185 25.98 40.50 41.33
C TYR A 185 24.49 40.92 41.35
N ALA A 186 24.15 42.04 40.72
CA ALA A 186 22.78 42.55 40.60
C ALA A 186 21.88 41.70 39.68
N ASP A 187 22.44 41.15 38.59
CA ASP A 187 21.68 40.46 37.55
C ASP A 187 21.32 39.02 37.95
N LYS A 188 21.99 38.47 38.96
CA LYS A 188 21.79 37.08 39.42
C LYS A 188 20.35 36.79 39.83
N ARG A 189 19.70 37.74 40.52
CA ARG A 189 18.29 37.58 40.94
C ARG A 189 17.33 37.60 39.76
N VAL A 190 17.58 38.47 38.80
CA VAL A 190 16.76 38.59 37.58
C VAL A 190 16.92 37.32 36.74
N LEU A 191 18.13 36.77 36.70
CA LEU A 191 18.43 35.55 35.97
C LEU A 191 17.82 34.31 36.64
N GLU A 192 17.80 34.22 37.97
CA GLU A 192 17.05 33.20 38.71
C GLU A 192 15.53 33.27 38.42
N GLN A 193 14.98 34.48 38.40
CA GLN A 193 13.58 34.72 38.02
C GLN A 193 13.31 34.34 36.55
N ALA A 194 14.26 34.61 35.66
CA ALA A 194 14.16 34.23 34.25
C ALA A 194 14.15 32.71 34.09
N VAL A 195 14.95 31.97 34.85
CA VAL A 195 14.92 30.49 34.86
C VAL A 195 13.53 29.98 35.28
N ASP A 196 12.97 30.51 36.36
CA ASP A 196 11.65 30.10 36.84
C ASP A 196 10.53 30.45 35.84
N THR A 197 10.67 31.57 35.12
CA THR A 197 9.69 32.02 34.12
C THR A 197 9.78 31.22 32.82
N ALA A 198 10.99 30.89 32.35
CA ALA A 198 11.22 30.04 31.19
C ALA A 198 10.70 28.61 31.42
N LEU A 199 10.88 28.06 32.62
CA LEU A 199 10.32 26.76 33.01
C LEU A 199 8.79 26.76 32.98
N LYS A 200 8.14 27.88 33.35
CA LYS A 200 6.68 28.01 33.24
C LYS A 200 6.22 28.07 31.78
N ARG A 201 6.84 28.90 30.93
CA ARG A 201 6.51 29.01 29.49
C ARG A 201 6.62 27.65 28.79
N THR A 202 7.72 26.93 29.02
CA THR A 202 7.95 25.61 28.42
C THR A 202 7.02 24.53 28.98
N ALA A 203 6.60 24.61 30.24
CA ALA A 203 5.59 23.71 30.81
C ALA A 203 4.20 23.94 30.20
N GLU A 204 3.83 25.20 29.95
CA GLU A 204 2.58 25.55 29.27
C GLU A 204 2.56 25.01 27.84
N GLU A 205 3.63 25.18 27.07
CA GLU A 205 3.75 24.62 25.71
C GLU A 205 3.65 23.08 25.70
N GLN A 206 4.28 22.40 26.68
CA GLN A 206 4.23 20.94 26.77
C GLN A 206 2.86 20.39 27.16
N SER A 207 2.08 21.13 27.96
CA SER A 207 0.72 20.74 28.33
C SER A 207 -0.22 20.60 27.13
N THR A 208 0.06 21.30 26.03
CA THR A 208 -0.74 21.24 24.80
C THR A 208 -0.43 20.02 23.92
N SER A 209 0.69 19.31 24.14
CA SER A 209 1.23 18.37 23.13
C SER A 209 1.37 16.89 23.54
N ALA A 210 1.40 16.50 24.82
CA ALA A 210 1.17 15.10 25.26
C ALA A 210 1.25 14.92 26.78
N MET A 211 0.36 14.07 27.33
CA MET A 211 0.43 13.56 28.70
C MET A 211 1.66 12.67 28.89
N ASN A 212 2.75 13.22 29.41
CA ASN A 212 3.80 12.47 30.10
C ASN A 212 4.34 13.35 31.23
N GLU A 213 4.44 12.79 32.44
CA GLU A 213 5.05 13.40 33.62
C GLU A 213 6.57 13.53 33.44
N LYS A 214 7.01 14.35 32.49
CA LYS A 214 8.42 14.73 32.36
C LYS A 214 8.67 15.95 33.22
N GLU A 215 9.76 15.91 33.97
CA GLU A 215 10.23 17.04 34.77
C GLU A 215 10.33 18.30 33.89
N ALA A 216 9.92 19.45 34.43
CA ALA A 216 9.98 20.73 33.74
C ALA A 216 11.43 21.00 33.32
N SER A 217 11.66 21.16 32.02
CA SER A 217 12.98 21.40 31.45
C SER A 217 12.88 22.51 30.41
N ALA A 218 13.84 23.44 30.47
CA ALA A 218 13.96 24.59 29.57
C ALA A 218 15.35 24.60 28.92
N SER A 219 15.49 25.24 27.77
CA SER A 219 16.81 25.46 27.17
C SER A 219 17.47 26.70 27.78
N LEU A 220 18.80 26.83 27.63
CA LEU A 220 19.49 28.04 28.10
C LEU A 220 19.11 29.25 27.25
N MET A 221 18.82 29.05 25.95
CA MET A 221 18.39 30.12 25.06
C MET A 221 17.07 30.73 25.52
N ASP A 222 16.08 29.91 25.89
CA ASP A 222 14.78 30.39 26.40
C ASP A 222 14.97 31.27 27.65
N VAL A 223 15.90 30.90 28.53
CA VAL A 223 16.22 31.67 29.74
C VAL A 223 16.84 33.02 29.39
N LEU A 224 17.76 33.05 28.42
CA LEU A 224 18.41 34.29 27.98
C LEU A 224 17.43 35.24 27.29
N ASP A 225 16.50 34.71 26.48
CA ASP A 225 15.46 35.51 25.84
C ASP A 225 14.53 36.16 26.88
N VAL A 226 14.05 35.37 27.84
CA VAL A 226 13.24 35.88 28.97
C VAL A 226 14.01 36.91 29.79
N PHE A 227 15.31 36.68 30.00
CA PHE A 227 16.15 37.61 30.74
C PHE A 227 16.28 38.96 30.02
N VAL A 228 16.49 38.96 28.70
CA VAL A 228 16.53 40.19 27.89
C VAL A 228 15.19 40.93 27.93
N GLU A 229 14.06 40.21 27.89
CA GLU A 229 12.73 40.81 28.04
C GLU A 229 12.56 41.51 29.40
N ILE A 230 12.92 40.83 30.51
CA ILE A 230 12.79 41.40 31.86
C ILE A 230 13.70 42.63 32.01
N LEU A 231 14.93 42.57 31.51
CA LEU A 231 15.83 43.72 31.52
C LEU A 231 15.27 44.88 30.68
N GLY A 232 14.73 44.58 29.50
CA GLY A 232 14.07 45.57 28.66
C GLY A 232 12.94 46.29 29.38
N GLU A 233 12.09 45.56 30.10
CA GLU A 233 11.03 46.16 30.91
C GLU A 233 11.55 47.01 32.07
N GLN A 234 12.62 46.57 32.74
CA GLN A 234 13.23 47.33 33.84
C GLN A 234 13.82 48.64 33.33
N VAL A 235 14.60 48.58 32.25
CA VAL A 235 15.17 49.77 31.61
C VAL A 235 14.06 50.71 31.12
N ALA A 236 12.97 50.17 30.55
CA ALA A 236 11.82 50.98 30.14
C ALA A 236 11.13 51.66 31.33
N ARG A 237 10.99 50.99 32.48
CA ARG A 237 10.43 51.57 33.71
C ARG A 237 11.32 52.68 34.27
N GLU A 238 12.64 52.49 34.24
CA GLU A 238 13.61 53.48 34.74
C GLU A 238 13.76 54.69 33.82
N THR A 239 13.58 54.53 32.51
CA THR A 239 13.72 55.62 31.53
C THR A 239 12.43 56.39 31.26
N CYS A 240 11.26 55.77 31.49
CA CYS A 240 9.96 56.43 31.34
C CYS A 240 9.38 56.98 32.67
N SER A 241 10.09 56.81 33.79
CA SER A 241 9.74 57.42 35.09
C SER A 241 10.48 58.73 35.31
#